data_AF-A8WSQ0-F1
#
_entry.id   AF-A8WSQ0-F1
#
_cell.length_a   1.000
_cell.length_b   1.000
_cell.length_c   1.000
_cell.angle_alpha   90.00
_cell.angle_beta   90.00
_cell.angle_gamma   90.00
#
_symmetry.space_group_name_H-M   'P 1'
#
loop_
_entity.id
_entity.type
_entity.pdbx_description
1 polymer ?
#
loop_
_entity_poly.entity_id
_entity_poly.type
_entity_poly.pdbx_seq_one_letter_code
_entity_poly.pdbx_strand_id
1 'polypeptide(L)'
;MFRSEDEPVGRRCTKYKLTMRSASIVVAIIILIAEVSLAVYEYIHCRIDGNPLPAVFAGIFSVHSIFTTFYIVGAFRLVECFMVPWLTLQLIFLTTFVLFVIVWWIATLLSIFNLVHYYHTTSDKGLTNKEFFVLTGVILTIALLVSIKLSHILYKGFVAVRNQNMARYRITEAIQRKDSVLKPSYV
;
A
#
# COMPACT_ATOMS: atom_id res chain seq x y z
N MET A 1 -37.03 18.93 -37.18
CA MET A 1 -37.71 19.38 -35.95
C MET A 1 -36.89 18.85 -34.78
N PHE A 2 -36.05 19.71 -34.19
CA PHE A 2 -35.21 19.36 -33.03
C PHE A 2 -36.12 19.16 -31.82
N ARG A 3 -36.00 18.01 -31.15
CA ARG A 3 -36.56 17.81 -29.80
C ARG A 3 -35.40 17.54 -28.85
N SER A 4 -35.11 18.55 -28.06
CA SER A 4 -34.23 18.54 -26.89
C SER A 4 -34.96 17.88 -25.73
N GLU A 5 -34.46 16.74 -25.28
CA GLU A 5 -34.69 16.25 -23.92
C GLU A 5 -33.33 16.22 -23.22
N ASP A 6 -32.89 17.41 -22.82
CA ASP A 6 -31.86 17.63 -21.82
C ASP A 6 -32.41 17.25 -20.45
N GLU A 7 -32.31 15.97 -20.09
CA GLU A 7 -32.22 15.58 -18.68
C GLU A 7 -30.81 15.05 -18.41
N PRO A 8 -30.00 15.70 -17.55
CA PRO A 8 -28.68 15.20 -17.23
C PRO A 8 -28.82 14.07 -16.19
N VAL A 9 -29.03 12.85 -16.68
CA VAL A 9 -28.73 11.60 -15.96
C VAL A 9 -27.21 11.52 -15.78
N GLY A 10 -26.66 12.26 -14.82
CA GLY A 10 -25.20 12.26 -14.64
C GLY A 10 -24.62 13.16 -13.56
N ARG A 11 -25.43 13.92 -12.82
CA ARG A 11 -24.89 15.00 -11.96
C ARG A 11 -24.65 14.63 -10.49
N ARG A 12 -24.54 13.35 -10.12
CA ARG A 12 -24.33 12.94 -8.72
C ARG A 12 -23.11 12.07 -8.40
N CYS A 13 -22.19 11.79 -9.34
CA CYS A 13 -20.97 11.00 -9.07
C CYS A 13 -19.69 11.45 -9.79
N THR A 14 -19.53 12.73 -10.15
CA THR A 14 -18.31 13.20 -10.85
C THR A 14 -17.32 13.96 -9.97
N LYS A 15 -17.68 14.31 -8.74
CA LYS A 15 -16.78 15.07 -7.83
C LYS A 15 -15.70 14.22 -7.15
N TYR A 16 -15.72 12.89 -7.30
CA TYR A 16 -14.79 11.95 -6.65
C TYR A 16 -13.70 11.37 -7.57
N LYS A 17 -13.53 11.91 -8.79
CA LYS A 17 -12.65 11.30 -9.81
C LYS A 17 -11.25 11.90 -9.91
N LEU A 18 -11.03 13.11 -9.40
CA LEU A 18 -9.70 13.77 -9.41
C LEU A 18 -8.87 13.48 -8.15
N THR A 19 -9.45 12.88 -7.10
CA THR A 19 -8.87 12.85 -5.73
C THR A 19 -8.15 11.56 -5.36
N MET A 20 -8.50 10.40 -5.94
CA MET A 20 -7.92 9.12 -5.47
C MET A 20 -6.47 8.92 -5.90
N ARG A 21 -6.09 9.39 -7.10
CA ARG A 21 -4.70 9.34 -7.56
C ARG A 21 -3.81 10.21 -6.67
N SER A 22 -4.20 11.46 -6.42
CA SER A 22 -3.45 12.37 -5.54
C SER A 22 -3.40 11.87 -4.10
N ALA A 23 -4.51 11.35 -3.56
CA ALA A 23 -4.52 10.74 -2.23
C ALA A 23 -3.54 9.55 -2.15
N SER A 24 -3.51 8.68 -3.16
CA SER A 24 -2.58 7.55 -3.18
C SER A 24 -1.11 7.99 -3.29
N ILE A 25 -0.83 9.07 -4.02
CA ILE A 25 0.51 9.65 -4.11
C ILE A 25 0.94 10.23 -2.76
N VAL A 26 0.06 10.99 -2.10
CA VAL A 26 0.32 11.55 -0.76
C VAL A 26 0.59 10.43 0.24
N VAL A 27 -0.24 9.38 0.26
CA VAL A 27 -0.02 8.21 1.12
C VAL A 27 1.32 7.53 0.81
N ALA A 28 1.64 7.32 -0.47
CA ALA A 28 2.91 6.71 -0.86
C ALA A 28 4.13 7.56 -0.47
N ILE A 29 4.02 8.90 -0.53
CA ILE A 29 5.09 9.81 -0.07
C ILE A 29 5.26 9.70 1.44
N ILE A 30 4.17 9.66 2.21
CA ILE A 30 4.25 9.49 3.67
C ILE A 30 4.93 8.16 4.02
N ILE A 31 4.55 7.08 3.32
CA ILE A 31 5.16 5.76 3.48
C ILE A 31 6.65 5.81 3.14
N LEU A 32 7.03 6.44 2.03
CA LEU A 32 8.43 6.58 1.62
C LEU A 32 9.26 7.32 2.69
N ILE A 33 8.73 8.42 3.23
CA ILE A 33 9.42 9.18 4.29
C ILE A 33 9.60 8.31 5.53
N ALA A 34 8.57 7.55 5.92
CA ALA A 34 8.65 6.64 7.06
C ALA A 34 9.71 5.55 6.84
N GLU A 35 9.73 4.92 5.66
CA GLU A 35 10.69 3.87 5.32
C GLU A 35 12.14 4.36 5.33
N VAL A 36 12.39 5.53 4.73
CA VAL A 36 13.73 6.12 4.75
C VAL A 36 14.14 6.48 6.18
N SER A 37 13.20 7.01 6.98
CA SER A 37 13.47 7.33 8.39
C SER A 37 13.80 6.07 9.21
N LEU A 38 13.04 4.99 9.02
CA LEU A 38 13.28 3.69 9.64
C LEU A 38 14.61 3.08 9.19
N ALA A 39 14.93 3.13 7.91
CA ALA A 39 16.20 2.64 7.38
C ALA A 39 17.40 3.38 8.01
N VAL A 40 17.31 4.71 8.14
CA VAL A 40 18.33 5.52 8.80
C VAL A 40 18.43 5.21 10.29
N TYR A 41 17.29 5.07 10.98
CA TYR A 41 17.25 4.72 12.39
C TYR A 41 17.93 3.38 12.67
N GLU A 42 17.55 2.33 11.94
CA GLU A 42 18.12 0.99 12.08
C GLU A 42 19.61 0.96 11.73
N TYR A 43 20.03 1.71 10.71
CA TYR A 43 21.44 1.83 10.34
C TYR A 43 22.28 2.49 11.44
N ILE A 44 21.77 3.57 12.05
CA ILE A 44 22.45 4.24 13.17
C ILE A 44 22.58 3.27 14.35
N HIS A 45 21.51 2.52 14.66
CA HIS A 45 21.51 1.58 15.78
C HIS A 45 22.48 0.42 15.55
N CYS A 46 22.55 -0.13 14.33
CA CYS A 46 23.56 -1.12 13.93
C CYS A 46 24.99 -0.63 14.23
N ARG A 47 25.27 0.62 13.86
CA ARG A 47 26.60 1.21 14.02
C ARG A 47 27.00 1.39 15.49
N ILE A 48 26.04 1.74 16.35
CA ILE A 48 26.29 2.00 17.77
C ILE A 48 26.42 0.69 18.54
N ASP A 49 25.50 -0.26 18.33
CA ASP A 49 25.41 -1.48 19.12
C ASP A 49 26.30 -2.61 18.59
N GLY A 50 26.83 -2.49 17.37
CA GLY A 50 27.63 -3.53 16.70
C GLY A 50 26.85 -4.79 16.33
N ASN A 51 25.54 -4.81 16.57
CA ASN A 51 24.65 -5.91 16.22
C ASN A 51 24.33 -5.86 14.71
N PRO A 52 24.50 -6.97 13.95
CA PRO A 52 24.17 -7.00 12.53
C PRO A 52 22.66 -7.02 12.25
N LEU A 53 21.81 -7.35 13.23
CA LEU A 53 20.37 -7.50 13.01
C LEU A 53 19.69 -6.20 12.52
N PRO A 54 19.93 -5.01 13.13
CA PRO A 54 19.43 -3.74 12.59
C PRO A 54 19.89 -3.44 11.16
N ALA A 55 21.08 -3.88 10.72
CA ALA A 55 21.52 -3.70 9.32
C ALA A 55 20.64 -4.48 8.33
N VAL A 56 20.14 -5.66 8.71
CA VAL A 56 19.19 -6.43 7.89
C VAL A 56 17.90 -5.65 7.71
N PHE A 57 17.35 -5.09 8.80
CA PHE A 57 16.14 -4.27 8.74
C PHE A 57 16.35 -2.98 7.92
N ALA A 58 17.49 -2.30 8.09
CA ALA A 58 17.85 -1.15 7.27
C ALA A 58 17.89 -1.51 5.77
N GLY A 59 18.44 -2.67 5.42
CA GLY A 59 18.45 -3.19 4.05
C GLY A 59 17.04 -3.45 3.52
N ILE A 60 16.19 -4.09 4.31
CA ILE A 60 14.77 -4.35 3.95
C ILE A 60 14.04 -3.03 3.69
N PHE A 61 14.10 -2.07 4.60
CA PHE A 61 13.43 -0.77 4.44
C PHE A 61 13.98 0.03 3.26
N SER A 62 15.28 -0.07 2.98
CA SER A 62 15.90 0.56 1.81
C SER A 62 15.36 -0.02 0.50
N VAL A 63 15.32 -1.36 0.38
CA VAL A 63 14.75 -2.01 -0.81
C VAL A 63 13.27 -1.68 -0.96
N HIS A 64 12.52 -1.68 0.14
CA HIS A 64 11.11 -1.31 0.15
C HIS A 64 10.91 0.11 -0.39
N SER A 65 11.70 1.09 0.07
CA SER A 65 11.65 2.49 -0.37
C SER A 65 11.87 2.69 -1.88
N ILE A 66 12.68 1.83 -2.51
CA ILE A 66 12.90 1.86 -3.97
C ILE A 66 11.60 1.50 -4.70
N PHE A 67 10.90 0.46 -4.24
CA PHE A 67 9.62 0.08 -4.83
C PHE A 67 8.52 1.13 -4.57
N THR A 68 8.49 1.75 -3.40
CA THR A 68 7.62 2.91 -3.11
C THR A 68 7.87 4.05 -4.09
N THR A 69 9.13 4.30 -4.40
CA THR A 69 9.53 5.32 -5.37
C THR A 69 9.02 4.98 -6.78
N PHE A 70 9.15 3.73 -7.22
CA PHE A 70 8.58 3.28 -8.49
C PHE A 70 7.05 3.44 -8.52
N TYR A 71 6.38 3.14 -7.41
CA TYR A 71 4.94 3.36 -7.30
C TYR A 71 4.58 4.85 -7.50
N ILE A 72 5.30 5.77 -6.86
CA ILE A 72 5.09 7.21 -7.00
C ILE A 72 5.33 7.66 -8.45
N VAL A 73 6.45 7.25 -9.05
CA VAL A 73 6.79 7.57 -10.45
C VAL A 73 5.73 7.03 -11.41
N GLY A 74 5.29 5.79 -11.23
CA GLY A 74 4.23 5.18 -12.01
C GLY A 74 2.91 5.94 -11.91
N ALA A 75 2.55 6.39 -10.70
CA ALA A 75 1.35 7.17 -10.46
C ALA A 75 1.40 8.56 -11.14
N PHE A 76 2.56 9.22 -11.15
CA PHE A 76 2.75 10.51 -11.85
C PHE A 76 2.78 10.36 -13.36
N ARG A 77 3.52 9.37 -13.87
CA ARG A 77 3.73 9.16 -15.31
C ARG A 77 2.61 8.38 -16.00
N LEU A 78 1.61 7.91 -15.23
CA LEU A 78 0.54 7.04 -15.70
C LEU A 78 1.07 5.71 -16.28
N VAL A 79 2.13 5.18 -15.67
CA VAL A 79 2.77 3.92 -16.08
C VAL A 79 2.42 2.85 -15.05
N GLU A 80 1.45 2.02 -15.39
CA GLU A 80 0.94 0.95 -14.51
C GLU A 80 2.03 -0.05 -14.12
N CYS A 81 2.93 -0.39 -15.05
CA CYS A 81 3.99 -1.38 -14.84
C CYS A 81 4.94 -1.03 -13.68
N PHE A 82 5.12 0.25 -13.37
CA PHE A 82 5.95 0.67 -12.23
C PHE A 82 5.23 0.57 -10.90
N MET A 83 3.89 0.56 -10.90
CA MET A 83 3.07 0.47 -9.68
C MET A 83 2.84 -0.98 -9.25
N VAL A 84 2.83 -1.93 -10.21
CA VAL A 84 2.49 -3.34 -9.96
C VAL A 84 3.45 -4.02 -8.97
N PRO A 85 4.80 -3.92 -9.10
CA PRO A 85 5.71 -4.62 -8.20
C PRO A 85 5.48 -4.27 -6.72
N TRP A 86 5.25 -2.99 -6.45
CA TRP A 86 4.95 -2.49 -5.12
C TRP A 86 3.64 -3.06 -4.56
N LEU A 87 2.56 -3.03 -5.36
CA LEU A 87 1.26 -3.57 -4.94
C LEU A 87 1.32 -5.08 -4.67
N THR A 88 2.09 -5.81 -5.46
CA THR A 88 2.32 -7.25 -5.25
C THR A 88 3.06 -7.48 -3.93
N LEU A 89 4.13 -6.73 -3.66
CA LEU A 89 4.88 -6.81 -2.40
C LEU A 89 3.98 -6.49 -1.20
N GLN A 90 3.18 -5.43 -1.30
CA GLN A 90 2.22 -5.03 -0.28
C GLN A 90 1.15 -6.10 -0.04
N LEU A 91 0.67 -6.78 -1.09
CA LEU A 91 -0.30 -7.86 -0.97
C LEU A 91 0.28 -9.06 -0.23
N ILE A 92 1.51 -9.47 -0.57
CA ILE A 92 2.22 -10.56 0.12
C ILE A 92 2.45 -10.21 1.60
N PHE A 93 2.87 -8.97 1.88
CA PHE A 93 3.01 -8.50 3.25
C PHE A 93 1.68 -8.54 4.00
N LEU A 94 0.59 -8.06 3.38
CA LEU A 94 -0.72 -8.04 4.04
C LEU A 94 -1.25 -9.44 4.33
N THR A 95 -1.11 -10.39 3.40
CA THR A 95 -1.57 -11.77 3.62
C THR A 95 -0.76 -12.48 4.68
N THR A 96 0.57 -12.31 4.68
CA THR A 96 1.44 -12.87 5.73
C THR A 96 1.16 -12.23 7.09
N PHE A 97 0.91 -10.92 7.13
CA PHE A 97 0.57 -10.22 8.37
C PHE A 97 -0.80 -10.64 8.93
N VAL A 98 -1.79 -10.86 8.08
CA VAL A 98 -3.09 -11.43 8.49
C VAL A 98 -2.89 -12.82 9.12
N LEU A 99 -2.11 -13.70 8.47
CA LEU A 99 -1.81 -15.03 9.01
C LEU A 99 -1.09 -14.93 10.36
N PHE A 100 -0.13 -14.01 10.49
CA PHE A 100 0.58 -13.77 11.74
C PHE A 100 -0.38 -13.34 12.86
N VAL A 101 -1.30 -12.40 12.58
CA VAL A 101 -2.32 -11.97 13.55
C VAL A 101 -3.22 -13.13 13.98
N ILE A 102 -3.64 -13.99 13.04
CA ILE A 102 -4.44 -15.18 13.36
C ILE A 102 -3.67 -16.13 14.29
N VAL A 103 -2.41 -16.45 13.95
CA VAL A 103 -1.55 -17.30 14.78
C VAL A 103 -1.33 -16.67 16.16
N TRP A 104 -1.16 -15.34 16.24
CA TRP A 104 -1.02 -14.63 17.50
C TRP A 104 -2.27 -14.75 18.39
N TRP A 105 -3.47 -14.62 17.82
CA TRP A 105 -4.71 -14.81 18.57
C TRP A 105 -4.90 -16.24 19.02
N ILE A 106 -4.49 -17.24 18.22
CA ILE A 106 -4.45 -18.64 18.66
C ILE A 106 -3.51 -18.79 19.86
N ALA A 107 -2.30 -18.23 19.80
CA ALA A 107 -1.35 -18.26 20.91
C ALA A 107 -1.90 -17.54 22.15
N THR A 108 -2.64 -16.45 21.98
CA THR A 108 -3.30 -15.71 23.06
C THR A 108 -4.35 -16.58 23.76
N LEU A 109 -5.18 -17.31 22.99
CA LEU A 109 -6.14 -18.26 23.56
C LEU A 109 -5.44 -19.37 24.34
N LEU A 110 -4.36 -19.93 23.80
CA LEU A 110 -3.56 -20.95 24.49
C LEU A 110 -2.89 -20.41 25.76
N SER A 111 -2.45 -19.16 25.76
CA SER A 111 -1.89 -18.48 26.93
C SER A 111 -2.90 -18.30 28.06
N ILE A 112 -4.17 -18.03 27.74
CA ILE A 112 -5.25 -17.94 28.73
C ILE A 112 -5.45 -19.27 29.47
N PHE A 113 -5.29 -20.39 28.78
CA PHE A 113 -5.33 -21.74 29.38
C PHE A 113 -3.98 -22.17 30.00
N ASN A 114 -2.99 -21.28 30.04
CA ASN A 114 -1.65 -21.53 30.56
C ASN A 114 -0.84 -22.57 29.76
N LEU A 115 -1.20 -22.83 28.48
CA LEU A 115 -0.47 -23.73 27.58
C LEU A 115 0.74 -23.06 26.90
N VAL A 116 0.78 -21.73 26.83
CA VAL A 116 1.86 -20.95 26.21
C VAL A 116 2.36 -19.89 27.17
N HIS A 117 3.67 -19.87 27.43
CA HIS A 117 4.32 -18.95 28.36
C HIS A 117 5.35 -18.07 27.65
N TYR A 118 5.26 -16.76 27.88
CA TYR A 118 6.33 -15.83 27.61
C TYR A 118 7.35 -15.91 28.76
N TYR A 119 8.57 -16.36 28.48
CA TYR A 119 9.65 -16.37 29.47
C TYR A 119 10.09 -14.92 29.76
N HIS A 120 9.55 -14.32 30.82
CA HIS A 120 10.15 -13.13 31.43
C HIS A 120 10.67 -13.45 32.83
N THR A 121 11.93 -13.07 33.07
CA THR A 121 12.63 -13.18 34.34
C THR A 121 12.05 -12.25 35.41
N THR A 122 12.07 -12.77 36.63
CA THR A 122 11.67 -12.23 37.95
C THR A 122 11.85 -10.71 38.15
N SER A 123 10.88 -9.92 37.71
CA SER A 123 10.66 -8.57 38.22
C SER A 123 9.15 -8.33 38.21
N ASP A 124 8.54 -8.33 39.39
CA ASP A 124 7.08 -8.25 39.63
C ASP A 124 6.43 -6.91 39.25
N LYS A 125 6.99 -6.20 38.26
CA LYS A 125 6.49 -4.91 37.75
C LYS A 125 5.97 -4.99 36.30
N GLY A 126 5.91 -6.18 35.70
CA GLY A 126 5.47 -6.38 34.31
C GLY A 126 4.01 -6.82 34.16
N LEU A 127 3.50 -6.76 32.93
CA LEU A 127 2.22 -7.37 32.54
C LEU A 127 2.25 -8.87 32.81
N THR A 128 1.13 -9.44 33.26
CA THR A 128 1.00 -10.91 33.30
C THR A 128 1.09 -11.48 31.89
N ASN A 129 1.52 -12.74 31.75
CA ASN A 129 1.67 -13.42 30.46
C ASN A 129 0.41 -13.26 29.56
N LYS A 130 -0.77 -13.50 30.12
CA LYS A 130 -2.06 -13.32 29.43
C LYS A 130 -2.29 -11.86 28.98
N GLU A 131 -1.96 -10.89 29.83
CA GLU A 131 -2.16 -9.46 29.54
C GLU A 131 -1.20 -9.00 28.44
N PHE A 132 0.04 -9.51 28.43
CA PHE A 132 1.01 -9.26 27.38
C PHE A 132 0.52 -9.78 26.01
N PHE A 133 0.05 -11.03 25.96
CA PHE A 133 -0.48 -11.63 24.73
C PHE A 133 -1.72 -10.86 24.20
N VAL A 134 -2.66 -10.53 25.09
CA VAL A 134 -3.86 -9.75 24.74
C VAL A 134 -3.50 -8.35 24.27
N LEU A 135 -2.66 -7.61 25.00
CA LEU A 135 -2.25 -6.25 24.62
C LEU A 135 -1.56 -6.22 23.27
N THR A 136 -0.60 -7.13 23.06
CA THR A 136 0.11 -7.26 21.78
C THR A 136 -0.85 -7.65 20.66
N GLY A 137 -1.79 -8.56 20.91
CA GLY A 137 -2.81 -8.97 19.94
C GLY A 137 -3.72 -7.83 19.51
N VAL A 138 -4.14 -6.98 20.46
CA VAL A 138 -4.93 -5.77 20.17
C VAL A 138 -4.11 -4.79 19.31
N ILE A 139 -2.85 -4.51 19.68
CA ILE A 139 -1.96 -3.62 18.93
C ILE A 139 -1.77 -4.13 17.50
N LEU A 140 -1.47 -5.43 17.33
CA LEU A 140 -1.31 -6.07 16.03
C LEU A 140 -2.59 -5.99 15.18
N THR A 141 -3.76 -6.13 15.80
CA THR A 141 -5.05 -6.02 15.11
C THR A 141 -5.31 -4.59 14.64
N ILE A 142 -5.01 -3.59 15.47
CA ILE A 142 -5.11 -2.17 15.07
C ILE A 142 -4.16 -1.87 13.92
N ALA A 143 -2.90 -2.32 14.02
CA ALA A 143 -1.91 -2.17 12.96
C ALA A 143 -2.41 -2.81 11.66
N LEU A 144 -2.97 -4.02 11.72
CA LEU A 144 -3.53 -4.71 10.55
C LEU A 144 -4.66 -3.90 9.90
N LEU A 145 -5.60 -3.36 10.69
CA LEU A 145 -6.70 -2.55 10.15
C LEU A 145 -6.18 -1.30 9.45
N VAL A 146 -5.18 -0.63 10.02
CA VAL A 146 -4.52 0.53 9.39
C VAL A 146 -3.84 0.11 8.08
N SER A 147 -3.08 -0.98 8.09
CA SER A 147 -2.40 -1.50 6.89
C SER A 147 -3.38 -1.87 5.76
N ILE A 148 -4.53 -2.47 6.09
CA ILE A 148 -5.59 -2.77 5.10
C ILE A 148 -6.11 -1.47 4.48
N LYS A 149 -6.39 -0.45 5.30
CA LYS A 149 -6.92 0.84 4.82
C LYS A 149 -5.92 1.56 3.92
N LEU A 150 -4.64 1.60 4.29
CA LEU A 150 -3.58 2.17 3.47
C LEU A 150 -3.45 1.44 2.13
N SER A 151 -3.40 0.10 2.18
CA SER A 151 -3.31 -0.74 0.98
C SER A 151 -4.49 -0.51 0.03
N HIS A 152 -5.70 -0.34 0.57
CA HIS A 152 -6.89 -0.07 -0.22
C HIS A 152 -6.86 1.32 -0.87
N ILE A 153 -6.33 2.34 -0.20
CA ILE A 153 -6.14 3.68 -0.80
C ILE A 153 -5.15 3.60 -1.97
N LEU A 154 -4.02 2.92 -1.78
CA LEU A 154 -3.01 2.71 -2.83
C LEU A 154 -3.61 1.95 -4.02
N TYR A 155 -4.33 0.85 -3.76
CA TYR A 155 -5.01 0.10 -4.81
C TYR A 155 -6.01 0.96 -5.62
N LYS A 156 -6.83 1.78 -4.94
CA LYS A 156 -7.73 2.72 -5.64
C LYS A 156 -6.96 3.77 -6.46
N GLY A 157 -5.79 4.18 -6.00
CA GLY A 157 -4.85 5.02 -6.75
C GLY A 157 -4.43 4.38 -8.07
N PHE A 158 -3.99 3.12 -8.01
CA PHE A 158 -3.64 2.32 -9.17
C PHE A 158 -4.82 2.15 -10.15
N VAL A 159 -6.01 1.81 -9.65
CA VAL A 159 -7.20 1.69 -10.51
C VAL A 159 -7.52 3.01 -11.21
N ALA A 160 -7.34 4.16 -10.53
CA ALA A 160 -7.52 5.46 -11.14
C ALA A 160 -6.49 5.72 -12.26
N VAL A 161 -5.22 5.38 -12.04
CA VAL A 161 -4.15 5.48 -13.05
C VAL A 161 -4.46 4.61 -14.26
N ARG A 162 -4.80 3.35 -14.05
CA ARG A 162 -5.16 2.41 -15.12
C ARG A 162 -6.34 2.91 -15.96
N ASN A 163 -7.39 3.41 -15.31
CA ASN A 163 -8.55 3.94 -16.02
C ASN A 163 -8.20 5.19 -16.85
N GLN A 164 -7.32 6.06 -16.35
CA GLN A 164 -6.84 7.23 -17.08
C GLN A 164 -5.96 6.84 -18.27
N ASN A 165 -5.07 5.87 -18.09
CA ASN A 165 -4.18 5.37 -19.14
C ASN A 165 -4.98 4.72 -20.28
N MET A 166 -5.96 3.85 -19.95
CA MET A 166 -6.87 3.25 -20.93
C MET A 166 -7.70 4.28 -21.69
N ALA A 167 -8.18 5.33 -21.01
CA ALA A 167 -8.90 6.43 -21.67
C ALA A 167 -8.00 7.17 -22.67
N ARG A 168 -6.73 7.44 -22.29
CA ARG A 168 -5.75 8.07 -23.18
C ARG A 168 -5.46 7.21 -24.40
N TYR A 169 -5.28 5.90 -24.22
CA TYR A 169 -5.05 4.96 -25.31
C TYR A 169 -6.18 4.99 -26.34
N ARG A 170 -7.45 4.92 -25.89
CA ARG A 170 -8.62 4.96 -26.78
C ARG A 170 -8.72 6.26 -27.59
N ILE A 171 -8.36 7.40 -26.99
CA ILE A 171 -8.35 8.68 -27.69
C ILE A 171 -7.26 8.69 -28.78
N THR A 172 -6.06 8.25 -28.45
CA THR A 172 -4.94 8.15 -29.41
C THR A 172 -5.30 7.23 -30.57
N GLU A 173 -5.88 6.07 -30.30
CA GLU A 173 -6.34 5.12 -31.31
C GLU A 173 -7.42 5.72 -32.22
N ALA A 174 -8.39 6.45 -31.64
CA ALA A 174 -9.43 7.13 -32.41
C ALA A 174 -8.87 8.24 -33.32
N ILE A 175 -7.85 8.97 -32.87
CA ILE A 175 -7.15 9.98 -33.68
C ILE A 175 -6.38 9.30 -34.82
N GLN A 176 -5.58 8.28 -34.52
CA GLN A 176 -4.83 7.52 -35.54
C GLN A 176 -5.75 6.92 -36.59
N ARG A 177 -6.91 6.39 -36.18
CA ARG A 177 -7.89 5.85 -37.12
C ARG A 177 -8.44 6.93 -38.06
N LYS A 178 -8.76 8.13 -37.54
CA LYS A 178 -9.18 9.26 -38.37
C LYS A 178 -8.08 9.68 -39.36
N ASP A 179 -6.85 9.79 -38.90
CA ASP A 179 -5.71 10.19 -39.74
C ASP A 179 -5.36 9.14 -40.81
N SER A 180 -5.53 7.85 -40.50
CA SER A 180 -5.35 6.77 -41.47
C SER A 180 -6.42 6.73 -42.56
N VAL A 181 -7.65 7.14 -42.25
CA VAL A 181 -8.75 7.22 -43.22
C VAL A 181 -8.61 8.46 -44.12
N LEU A 182 -7.93 9.51 -43.64
CA LEU A 182 -7.76 10.78 -44.35
C LEU A 182 -6.50 10.85 -45.23
N LYS A 183 -5.62 9.83 -45.26
CA LYS A 183 -4.53 9.78 -46.24
C LYS A 183 -5.08 9.26 -47.58
N PRO A 184 -5.17 10.09 -48.63
CA PRO A 184 -5.44 9.58 -49.97
C PRO A 184 -4.25 8.72 -50.38
N SER A 185 -4.49 7.51 -50.87
CA SER A 185 -3.49 6.73 -51.59
C SER A 185 -3.19 7.46 -52.89
N TYR A 186 -2.18 8.33 -52.90
CA TYR A 186 -1.58 8.78 -54.14
C TYR A 186 -0.75 7.60 -54.67
N VAL A 187 -1.38 6.83 -55.57
CA VAL A 187 -0.73 5.94 -56.53
C VAL A 187 -0.30 6.78 -57.72
#